data_AF-A0A831UPI4-F1
#
_entry.id   AF-A0A831UPI4-F1
#
_cell.length_a   1.000
_cell.length_b   1.000
_cell.length_c   1.000
_cell.angle_alpha   90.00
_cell.angle_beta   90.00
_cell.angle_gamma   90.00
#
_symmetry.space_group_name_H-M   'P 1'
#
loop_
_entity.id
_entity.type
_entity.pdbx_description
1 polymer ?
#
loop_
_entity_poly.entity_id
_entity_poly.type
_entity_poly.pdbx_seq_one_letter_code
_entity_poly.pdbx_strand_id
1 'polypeptide(L)'
;MRKENKVELGFVVAAAVVLNILGAVVAKLLVLNTDTLSLVIFLAVALLLVFGARVIFWTLVGRRFQLSYIYSVLSVNYLFSFVLGMVVFSEQFQINRLGGALIIAGGVLIVSRSQHSHEGTDS
;
A
#
# COMPACT_ATOMS: atom_id res chain seq x y z
N MET A 1 -11.35 22.23 0.59
CA MET A 1 -10.43 21.18 0.08
C MET A 1 -9.74 21.67 -1.19
N ARG A 2 -8.54 22.26 -1.08
CA ARG A 2 -7.79 22.80 -2.22
C ARG A 2 -7.35 21.64 -3.13
N LYS A 3 -7.60 21.78 -4.44
CA LYS A 3 -7.43 20.72 -5.46
C LYS A 3 -6.04 20.05 -5.43
N GLU A 4 -5.02 20.79 -5.00
CA GLU A 4 -3.63 20.31 -4.80
C GLU A 4 -3.52 19.12 -3.83
N ASN A 5 -4.18 19.14 -2.68
CA ASN A 5 -4.01 18.08 -1.66
C ASN A 5 -4.61 16.73 -2.10
N LYS A 6 -5.62 16.74 -2.99
CA LYS A 6 -6.20 15.50 -3.54
C LYS A 6 -5.24 14.82 -4.51
N VAL A 7 -4.52 15.61 -5.31
CA VAL A 7 -3.54 15.11 -6.27
C VAL A 7 -2.34 14.53 -5.54
N GLU A 8 -1.80 15.24 -4.55
CA GLU A 8 -0.69 14.77 -3.71
C GLU A 8 -1.02 13.44 -3.01
N LEU A 9 -2.23 13.32 -2.45
CA LEU A 9 -2.69 12.07 -1.85
C LEU A 9 -2.79 10.94 -2.88
N GLY A 10 -3.32 11.21 -4.08
CA GLY A 10 -3.38 10.23 -5.15
C GLY A 10 -2.00 9.68 -5.53
N PHE A 11 -1.00 10.56 -5.60
CA PHE A 11 0.40 10.16 -5.82
C PHE A 11 0.95 9.32 -4.66
N VAL A 12 0.68 9.69 -3.41
CA VAL A 12 1.09 8.91 -2.24
C VAL A 12 0.49 7.51 -2.27
N VAL A 13 -0.79 7.37 -2.60
CA VAL A 13 -1.45 6.06 -2.71
C VAL A 13 -0.84 5.24 -3.84
N ALA A 14 -0.67 5.83 -5.03
CA ALA A 14 -0.08 5.15 -6.17
C ALA A 14 1.34 4.66 -5.85
N ALA A 15 2.18 5.52 -5.25
CA ALA A 15 3.53 5.16 -4.83
C ALA A 15 3.52 4.06 -3.77
N ALA A 16 2.63 4.13 -2.78
CA ALA A 16 2.48 3.11 -1.74
C ALA A 16 2.08 1.75 -2.34
N VAL A 17 1.13 1.74 -3.27
CA VAL A 17 0.67 0.53 -3.97
C VAL A 17 1.83 -0.08 -4.75
N VAL A 18 2.51 0.70 -5.59
CA VAL A 18 3.67 0.24 -6.38
C VAL A 18 4.75 -0.36 -5.48
N LEU A 19 5.11 0.32 -4.40
CA LEU A 19 6.15 -0.14 -3.48
C LEU A 19 5.77 -1.45 -2.77
N ASN A 20 4.49 -1.61 -2.40
CA ASN A 20 3.99 -2.83 -1.79
C ASN A 20 4.00 -4.01 -2.75
N ILE A 21 3.56 -3.80 -3.99
CA ILE A 21 3.55 -4.84 -5.03
C ILE A 21 4.97 -5.25 -5.37
N LEU A 22 5.87 -4.29 -5.59
CA LEU A 22 7.28 -4.58 -5.86
C LEU A 22 7.90 -5.43 -4.76
N GLY A 23 7.66 -5.08 -3.49
CA GLY A 23 8.13 -5.87 -2.36
C GLY A 23 7.56 -7.29 -2.36
N ALA A 24 6.25 -7.45 -2.61
CA ALA A 24 5.60 -8.75 -2.69
C ALA A 24 6.10 -9.61 -3.87
N VAL A 25 6.30 -9.00 -5.04
CA VAL A 25 6.84 -9.67 -6.23
C VAL A 25 8.27 -10.15 -5.97
N VAL A 26 9.16 -9.28 -5.48
CA VAL A 26 10.56 -9.64 -5.20
C VAL A 26 10.64 -10.73 -4.13
N ALA A 27 9.82 -10.65 -3.07
CA ALA A 27 9.74 -11.69 -2.06
C ALA A 27 9.29 -13.04 -2.64
N LYS A 28 8.26 -13.03 -3.51
CA LYS A 28 7.77 -14.25 -4.15
C LYS A 28 8.81 -14.85 -5.11
N LEU A 29 9.52 -14.02 -5.88
CA LEU A 29 10.62 -14.45 -6.73
C LEU A 29 11.76 -15.06 -5.92
N LEU A 30 12.07 -14.52 -4.75
CA LEU A 30 13.13 -15.04 -3.87
C LEU A 30 12.78 -16.45 -3.40
N VAL A 31 11.54 -16.68 -2.98
CA VAL A 31 11.06 -18.00 -2.52
C VAL A 31 10.97 -19.02 -3.66
N LEU A 32 10.69 -18.58 -4.89
CA LEU A 32 10.59 -19.48 -6.04
C LEU A 32 11.94 -19.87 -6.64
N ASN A 33 13.00 -19.10 -6.40
CA ASN A 33 14.31 -19.31 -7.01
C ASN A 33 15.40 -19.66 -5.98
N THR A 34 15.01 -20.34 -4.90
CA THR A 34 15.89 -20.71 -3.77
C THR A 34 17.09 -21.56 -4.18
N ASP A 35 17.01 -22.24 -5.33
CA ASP A 35 18.04 -23.15 -5.82
C ASP A 35 19.28 -22.42 -6.37
N THR A 36 19.15 -21.15 -6.77
CA THR A 36 20.26 -20.38 -7.39
C THR A 36 20.82 -19.33 -6.44
N LEU A 37 21.92 -19.64 -5.76
CA LEU A 37 22.53 -18.79 -4.71
C LEU A 37 22.76 -17.33 -5.15
N SER A 38 23.33 -17.09 -6.33
CA SER A 38 23.62 -15.73 -6.81
C SER A 38 22.35 -14.90 -7.04
N LEU A 39 21.30 -15.54 -7.55
CA LEU A 39 20.01 -14.90 -7.79
C LEU A 39 19.29 -14.63 -6.46
N VAL A 40 19.36 -15.55 -5.50
CA VAL A 40 18.83 -15.36 -4.14
C VAL A 40 19.49 -14.17 -3.45
N ILE A 41 20.82 -14.06 -3.49
CA ILE A 41 21.54 -12.93 -2.88
C ILE A 41 21.10 -11.61 -3.53
N PHE A 42 21.00 -11.58 -4.87
CA PHE A 42 20.52 -10.40 -5.60
C PHE A 42 19.10 -10.01 -5.17
N LEU A 43 18.17 -10.96 -5.14
CA LEU A 43 16.79 -10.71 -4.73
C LEU A 43 16.66 -10.33 -3.25
N ALA A 44 17.52 -10.87 -2.37
CA ALA A 44 17.55 -10.51 -0.96
C ALA A 44 17.98 -9.05 -0.76
N VAL A 45 19.01 -8.60 -1.50
CA VAL A 45 19.44 -7.20 -1.50
C VAL A 45 18.35 -6.30 -2.09
N ALA A 46 17.73 -6.70 -3.20
CA ALA A 46 16.61 -5.96 -3.78
C ALA A 46 15.44 -5.82 -2.79
N LEU A 47 15.12 -6.89 -2.05
CA LEU A 47 14.06 -6.89 -1.04
C LEU A 47 14.39 -5.94 0.12
N LEU A 48 15.64 -5.96 0.60
CA LEU A 48 16.14 -5.03 1.62
C LEU A 48 16.02 -3.57 1.16
N LEU A 49 16.39 -3.27 -0.08
CA LEU A 49 16.28 -1.92 -0.64
C LEU A 49 14.81 -1.47 -0.74
N VAL A 50 13.90 -2.34 -1.17
CA VAL A 50 12.47 -2.03 -1.22
C VAL A 50 11.91 -1.78 0.18
N PHE A 51 12.30 -2.57 1.17
CA PHE A 51 11.91 -2.35 2.57
C PHE A 51 12.47 -1.04 3.13
N GLY A 52 13.74 -0.72 2.86
CA GLY A 52 14.34 0.55 3.24
C GLY A 52 13.61 1.74 2.63
N ALA A 53 13.34 1.69 1.33
CA ALA A 53 12.55 2.70 0.62
C ALA A 53 11.14 2.84 1.23
N ARG A 54 10.53 1.74 1.66
CA ARG A 54 9.22 1.73 2.31
C ARG A 54 9.24 2.47 3.63
N VAL A 55 10.24 2.21 4.48
CA VAL A 55 10.38 2.92 5.75
C VAL A 55 10.52 4.43 5.51
N ILE A 56 11.42 4.84 4.62
CA ILE A 56 11.65 6.25 4.30
C ILE A 56 10.37 6.90 3.77
N PHE A 57 9.69 6.25 2.83
CA PHE A 57 8.43 6.72 2.26
C PHE A 57 7.38 6.95 3.35
N TRP A 58 7.21 5.99 4.26
CA TRP A 58 6.24 6.09 5.35
C TRP A 58 6.59 7.18 6.36
N THR A 59 7.87 7.37 6.67
CA THR A 59 8.32 8.47 7.52
C THR A 59 8.00 9.83 6.89
N LEU A 60 8.20 9.98 5.58
CA LEU A 60 7.88 11.23 4.87
C LEU A 60 6.38 11.52 4.83
N VAL A 61 5.56 10.51 4.54
CA VAL A 61 4.10 10.64 4.53
C VAL A 61 3.55 10.95 5.92
N GLY A 62 4.06 10.27 6.95
CA GLY A 62 3.65 10.50 8.34
C GLY A 62 3.96 11.90 8.87
N ARG A 63 4.93 12.62 8.28
CA ARG A 63 5.20 14.03 8.60
C ARG A 63 4.19 15.00 7.99
N ARG A 64 3.45 14.59 6.95
CA ARG A 64 2.58 15.47 6.14
C ARG A 64 1.09 15.23 6.38
N PHE A 65 0.71 14.03 6.82
CA PHE A 65 -0.70 13.63 6.96
C PHE A 65 -0.97 13.02 8.34
N GLN A 66 -2.19 13.20 8.84
CA GLN A 66 -2.62 12.57 10.09
C GLN A 66 -2.63 11.05 9.94
N LEU A 67 -2.09 10.32 10.92
CA LEU A 67 -2.03 8.85 10.93
C LEU A 67 -3.41 8.23 10.67
N SER A 68 -4.45 8.68 11.36
CA SER A 68 -5.83 8.18 11.19
C SER A 68 -6.35 8.28 9.75
N TYR A 69 -5.98 9.34 9.02
CA TYR A 69 -6.35 9.51 7.62
C TYR A 69 -5.55 8.57 6.72
N ILE A 70 -4.23 8.50 6.93
CA ILE A 70 -3.37 7.66 6.10
C ILE A 70 -3.76 6.18 6.24
N TYR A 71 -4.09 5.70 7.45
CA TYR A 71 -4.50 4.31 7.66
C TYR A 71 -5.82 3.97 6.95
N SER A 72 -6.77 4.90 6.91
CA SER A 72 -8.02 4.73 6.15
C SER A 72 -7.73 4.64 4.65
N VAL A 73 -6.92 5.54 4.13
CA VAL A 73 -6.52 5.53 2.72
C VAL A 73 -5.69 4.28 2.38
N LEU A 74 -4.87 3.80 3.31
CA LEU A 74 -4.05 2.61 3.11
C LEU A 74 -4.87 1.32 3.07
N SER A 75 -6.03 1.31 3.71
CA SER A 75 -6.97 0.20 3.60
C SER A 75 -7.46 -0.01 2.15
N VAL A 76 -7.45 1.04 1.32
CA VAL A 76 -7.72 0.94 -0.13
C VAL A 76 -6.59 0.20 -0.86
N ASN A 77 -5.34 0.33 -0.41
CA ASN A 77 -4.20 -0.40 -0.97
C ASN A 77 -4.40 -1.92 -0.85
N TYR A 78 -5.06 -2.39 0.22
CA TYR A 78 -5.41 -3.80 0.35
C TYR A 78 -6.32 -4.28 -0.78
N LEU A 79 -7.27 -3.45 -1.20
CA LEU A 79 -8.17 -3.71 -2.32
C LEU A 79 -7.41 -3.79 -3.65
N PHE A 80 -6.50 -2.84 -3.91
CA PHE A 80 -5.64 -2.89 -5.09
C PHE A 80 -4.70 -4.10 -5.09
N SER A 81 -4.11 -4.41 -3.94
CA SER A 81 -3.24 -5.58 -3.75
C SER A 81 -4.00 -6.88 -3.95
N PHE A 82 -5.27 -6.97 -3.52
CA PHE A 82 -6.13 -8.13 -3.76
C PHE A 82 -6.42 -8.31 -5.26
N VAL A 83 -6.80 -7.24 -5.96
CA VAL A 83 -7.05 -7.28 -7.41
C VAL A 83 -5.79 -7.68 -8.18
N LEU A 84 -4.63 -7.09 -7.85
CA LEU A 84 -3.36 -7.44 -8.47
C LEU A 84 -2.90 -8.85 -8.10
N GLY A 85 -3.18 -9.31 -6.89
CA GLY A 85 -2.98 -10.71 -6.47
C GLY A 85 -3.66 -11.70 -7.42
N MET A 86 -4.91 -11.41 -7.77
CA MET A 86 -5.69 -12.24 -8.70
C MET A 86 -5.17 -12.13 -10.14
N VAL A 87 -4.85 -10.92 -10.62
CA VAL A 87 -4.46 -10.69 -12.02
C VAL A 87 -3.03 -11.13 -12.31
N VAL A 88 -2.07 -10.77 -11.45
CA VAL A 88 -0.63 -11.00 -11.69
C VAL A 88 -0.20 -12.40 -11.27
N PHE A 89 -0.78 -12.93 -10.19
CA PHE A 89 -0.33 -14.20 -9.63
C PHE A 89 -1.33 -15.35 -9.81
N SER A 90 -2.46 -15.10 -10.49
CA SER A 90 -3.52 -16.08 -10.72
C SER A 90 -3.94 -16.84 -9.45
N GLU A 91 -3.91 -16.15 -8.29
CA GLU A 91 -4.30 -16.78 -7.03
C GLU A 91 -5.78 -17.16 -7.07
N GLN A 92 -6.12 -18.35 -6.54
CA GLN A 92 -7.48 -18.85 -6.58
C GLN A 92 -8.45 -17.89 -5.90
N PHE A 93 -9.51 -17.54 -6.61
CA PHE A 93 -10.56 -16.65 -6.16
C PHE A 93 -11.33 -17.29 -5.00
N GLN A 94 -11.03 -16.87 -3.77
CA GLN A 94 -11.80 -17.29 -2.60
C GLN A 94 -12.85 -16.23 -2.26
N ILE A 95 -14.13 -16.62 -2.33
CA ILE A 95 -15.29 -15.78 -1.99
C ILE A 95 -15.17 -15.14 -0.60
N ASN A 96 -14.58 -15.84 0.37
CA ASN A 96 -14.34 -15.32 1.72
C ASN A 96 -13.39 -14.11 1.72
N ARG A 97 -12.38 -14.07 0.83
CA ARG A 97 -11.45 -12.94 0.70
C ARG A 97 -12.12 -11.73 0.03
N LEU A 98 -13.02 -11.98 -0.92
CA LEU A 98 -13.84 -10.93 -1.55
C LEU A 98 -14.77 -10.26 -0.52
N GLY A 99 -15.44 -11.04 0.33
CA GLY A 99 -16.28 -10.52 1.41
C GLY A 99 -15.50 -9.62 2.37
N GLY A 100 -14.30 -10.06 2.78
CA GLY A 100 -13.40 -9.23 3.60
C GLY A 100 -12.97 -7.94 2.90
N ALA A 101 -12.63 -7.99 1.61
CA ALA A 101 -12.26 -6.82 0.82
C ALA A 101 -13.41 -5.80 0.73
N LEU A 102 -14.66 -6.25 0.59
CA LEU A 102 -15.84 -5.37 0.56
C LEU A 102 -16.10 -4.69 1.91
N ILE A 103 -15.89 -5.39 3.02
CA ILE A 103 -15.99 -4.81 4.38
C ILE A 103 -14.94 -3.72 4.55
N ILE A 104 -13.70 -3.97 4.12
CA ILE A 104 -12.61 -2.97 4.14
C ILE A 104 -13.01 -1.76 3.30
N ALA A 105 -13.50 -1.96 2.07
CA ALA A 105 -13.99 -0.88 1.20
C ALA A 105 -15.06 -0.03 1.89
N GLY A 106 -16.05 -0.68 2.51
CA GLY A 106 -17.13 -0.02 3.25
C GLY A 106 -16.59 0.82 4.41
N GLY A 107 -15.68 0.26 5.22
CA GLY A 107 -15.02 0.97 6.30
C GLY A 107 -14.26 2.22 5.84
N VAL A 108 -13.56 2.13 4.72
CA VAL A 108 -12.88 3.29 4.13
C VAL A 108 -13.87 4.36 3.69
N LEU A 109 -14.96 3.99 3.02
CA LEU A 109 -15.96 4.95 2.56
C LEU A 109 -16.59 5.72 3.73
N ILE A 110 -16.84 5.04 4.85
CA ILE A 110 -17.38 5.65 6.07
C ILE A 110 -16.38 6.67 6.65
N VAL A 111 -15.12 6.27 6.83
CA VAL A 111 -14.08 7.14 7.41
C VAL A 111 -13.72 8.30 6.47
N SER A 112 -13.69 8.05 5.16
CA SER A 112 -13.46 9.09 4.15
C SER A 112 -14.57 10.14 4.12
N ARG A 113 -15.79 9.80 4.56
CA ARG A 113 -16.90 10.75 4.68
C ARG A 113 -16.98 11.44 6.04
N SER A 114 -16.39 10.85 7.09
CA SER A 114 -16.45 11.42 8.45
C SER A 114 -15.39 12.47 8.74
N GLN A 115 -14.33 12.59 7.93
CA GLN A 115 -13.29 13.61 8.15
C GLN A 115 -13.78 15.01 7.76
N HIS A 116 -14.31 15.73 8.74
CA HIS A 116 -14.26 17.20 8.79
C HIS A 116 -12.79 17.63 8.85
N SER A 117 -12.34 18.21 7.74
CA SER A 117 -11.02 18.78 7.53
C SER A 117 -10.88 20.11 8.29
N HIS A 118 -10.50 20.16 9.57
CA HIS A 118 -9.85 21.33 10.20
C HIS A 118 -9.35 21.01 11.62
N GLU A 119 -8.06 21.29 11.89
CA GLU A 119 -7.40 21.69 13.17
C GLU A 119 -5.88 21.43 13.03
N GLY A 120 -4.95 22.39 13.13
CA GLY A 120 -5.02 23.83 13.34
C GLY A 120 -3.69 24.47 12.87
N THR A 121 -3.78 25.67 12.31
CA THR A 121 -2.69 26.66 12.17
C THR A 121 -3.33 28.04 12.23
N ASP A 122 -3.95 28.31 13.38
CA ASP A 122 -4.09 29.67 13.90
C ASP A 122 -3.23 29.71 15.16
N SER A 123 -1.97 30.09 14.98
CA SER A 123 -1.05 30.59 16.01
C SER A 123 0.04 31.39 15.30
#